data_AF-A0A0Q9NBI8-F1
#
_entry.id   AF-A0A0Q9NBI8-F1
#
_cell.length_a   1.000
_cell.length_b   1.000
_cell.length_c   1.000
_cell.angle_alpha   90.00
_cell.angle_beta   90.00
_cell.angle_gamma   90.00
#
_symmetry.space_group_name_H-M   'P 1'
#
loop_
_entity.id
_entity.type
_entity.pdbx_description
1 polymer ?
#
loop_
_entity_poly.entity_id
_entity_poly.type
_entity_poly.pdbx_seq_one_letter_code
_entity_poly.pdbx_strand_id
1 'polypeptide(L)'
;MAKSTAENTYLRLKTVLDVLTEGVWSGDALNAGQVLAEATARVPFNEHEAELLSGGIPRGHKTLTSATAKLVKAGWLIKGRSGWTITEDGMRATVAFPDADSFAAALDAGTPVPADTPVPTAPEGFVRPVSAAAATLEVPAKEEAPKKTARKAPAKKAASAVGKAAKAIEDAVEPVVKAVRKGKASAKDKAAAAPAAETSAATEPFEGPDVETLPQPEAVALAGDFNTILGAPENWAPQYDEAQMEFDFLDQLWKKSAELPAGFYTFKIALNRSWTENYGAFGTFDGPNHELHHAGGKVTIRYNHATRDITIN
;
A
#
# COMPACT_ATOMS: atom_id res chain seq x y z
N MET A 1 -6.99 -25.77 -26.55
CA MET A 1 -8.17 -24.88 -26.39
C MET A 1 -7.69 -23.70 -25.57
N ALA A 2 -7.90 -22.46 -26.02
CA ALA A 2 -7.58 -21.30 -25.19
C ALA A 2 -8.47 -21.35 -23.94
N LYS A 3 -7.87 -21.35 -22.75
CA LYS A 3 -8.62 -21.31 -21.50
C LYS A 3 -9.46 -20.04 -21.44
N SER A 4 -10.72 -20.16 -21.01
CA SER A 4 -11.62 -19.01 -20.90
C SER A 4 -11.09 -18.00 -19.86
N THR A 5 -11.51 -16.73 -19.94
CA THR A 5 -11.16 -15.69 -18.94
C THR A 5 -11.54 -16.13 -17.51
N ALA A 6 -12.64 -16.88 -17.38
CA ALA A 6 -13.07 -17.44 -16.10
C ALA A 6 -12.09 -18.51 -15.59
N GLU A 7 -11.72 -19.49 -16.43
CA GLU A 7 -10.74 -20.53 -16.09
C GLU A 7 -9.37 -19.94 -15.71
N ASN A 8 -8.89 -18.93 -16.45
CA ASN A 8 -7.63 -18.26 -16.14
C ASN A 8 -7.71 -17.51 -14.80
N THR A 9 -8.88 -16.95 -14.46
CA THR A 9 -9.09 -16.30 -13.16
C THR A 9 -9.02 -17.31 -12.02
N TYR A 10 -9.66 -18.48 -12.12
CA TYR A 10 -9.55 -19.52 -11.10
C TYR A 10 -8.14 -20.11 -10.98
N LEU A 11 -7.45 -20.28 -12.11
CA LEU A 11 -6.06 -20.70 -12.10
C LEU A 11 -5.19 -19.70 -11.32
N ARG A 12 -5.36 -18.39 -11.56
CA ARG A 12 -4.68 -17.34 -10.79
C ARG A 12 -5.07 -17.34 -9.31
N LEU A 13 -6.35 -17.54 -8.97
CA LEU A 13 -6.78 -17.65 -7.57
C LEU A 13 -6.13 -18.83 -6.85
N LYS A 14 -6.00 -19.98 -7.52
CA LYS A 14 -5.25 -21.12 -6.98
C LYS A 14 -3.78 -20.73 -6.78
N THR A 15 -3.17 -20.09 -7.78
CA THR A 15 -1.78 -19.62 -7.68
C THR A 15 -1.57 -18.61 -6.55
N VAL A 16 -2.56 -17.75 -6.24
CA VAL A 16 -2.53 -16.86 -5.06
C VAL A 16 -2.37 -17.66 -3.76
N LEU A 17 -3.10 -18.77 -3.60
CA LEU A 17 -2.94 -19.64 -2.43
C LEU A 17 -1.60 -20.39 -2.43
N ASP A 18 -1.16 -20.85 -3.60
CA ASP A 18 0.14 -21.53 -3.72
C ASP A 18 1.29 -20.58 -3.31
N VAL A 19 1.30 -19.33 -3.80
CA VAL A 19 2.28 -18.29 -3.44
C VAL A 19 2.25 -17.98 -1.93
N LEU A 20 1.06 -17.86 -1.34
CA LEU A 20 0.94 -17.63 0.10
C LEU A 20 1.43 -18.83 0.92
N THR A 21 1.17 -20.06 0.47
CA THR A 21 1.66 -21.29 1.10
C THR A 21 3.19 -21.32 1.08
N GLU A 22 3.80 -20.97 -0.06
CA GLU A 22 5.26 -20.85 -0.18
C GLU A 22 5.85 -19.73 0.69
N GLY A 23 5.10 -18.62 0.87
CA GLY A 23 5.43 -17.57 1.83
C GLY A 23 5.47 -18.09 3.26
N VAL A 24 4.48 -18.91 3.67
CA VAL A 24 4.47 -19.56 4.98
C VAL A 24 5.68 -20.47 5.16
N TRP A 25 6.03 -21.28 4.16
CA TRP A 25 7.20 -22.16 4.22
C TRP A 25 8.53 -21.40 4.33
N SER A 26 8.62 -20.22 3.75
CA SER A 26 9.83 -19.39 3.76
C SER A 26 9.88 -18.42 4.95
N GLY A 27 8.79 -18.28 5.70
CA GLY A 27 8.64 -17.28 6.76
C GLY A 27 8.42 -15.85 6.26
N ASP A 28 8.07 -15.67 4.98
CA ASP A 28 7.90 -14.37 4.35
C ASP A 28 6.48 -13.84 4.54
N ALA A 29 6.37 -12.61 5.05
CA ALA A 29 5.10 -11.88 5.11
C ALA A 29 4.86 -11.15 3.79
N LEU A 30 4.06 -11.74 2.90
CA LEU A 30 3.74 -11.16 1.60
C LEU A 30 2.57 -10.18 1.66
N ASN A 31 2.74 -9.02 1.02
CA ASN A 31 1.64 -8.08 0.82
C ASN A 31 0.78 -8.44 -0.40
N ALA A 32 -0.43 -7.88 -0.47
CA ALA A 32 -1.39 -8.15 -1.54
C ALA A 32 -0.82 -7.96 -2.94
N GLY A 33 -0.10 -6.86 -3.17
CA GLY A 33 0.49 -6.52 -4.46
C GLY A 33 1.55 -7.52 -4.89
N GLN A 34 2.42 -7.96 -3.96
CA GLN A 34 3.42 -9.00 -4.23
C GLN A 34 2.78 -10.34 -4.62
N VAL A 35 1.76 -10.77 -3.88
CA VAL A 35 1.05 -12.03 -4.15
C VAL A 35 0.36 -12.00 -5.51
N LEU A 36 -0.33 -10.90 -5.83
CA LEU A 36 -1.02 -10.73 -7.11
C LEU A 36 -0.05 -10.60 -8.29
N ALA A 37 1.06 -9.89 -8.11
CA ALA A 37 2.11 -9.77 -9.11
C ALA A 37 2.76 -11.13 -9.40
N GLU A 38 3.07 -11.91 -8.36
CA GLU A 38 3.65 -13.24 -8.51
C GLU A 38 2.67 -14.22 -9.15
N ALA A 39 1.39 -14.20 -8.75
CA ALA A 39 0.36 -15.03 -9.36
C ALA A 39 0.15 -14.70 -10.85
N THR A 40 0.19 -13.41 -11.21
CA THR A 40 0.10 -12.95 -12.60
C THR A 40 1.35 -13.30 -13.40
N ALA A 41 2.54 -13.29 -12.79
CA ALA A 41 3.77 -13.71 -13.45
C ALA A 41 3.76 -15.22 -13.77
N ARG A 42 3.21 -16.05 -12.88
CA ARG A 42 3.06 -17.50 -13.09
C ARG A 42 1.93 -17.83 -14.07
N VAL A 43 0.87 -17.02 -14.11
CA VAL A 43 -0.27 -17.19 -15.03
C VAL A 43 -0.55 -15.85 -15.74
N PRO A 44 0.18 -15.56 -16.84
CA PRO A 44 0.07 -14.29 -17.57
C PRO A 44 -1.34 -13.99 -18.09
N PHE A 45 -1.65 -12.71 -18.25
CA PHE A 45 -2.90 -12.25 -18.87
C PHE A 45 -2.94 -12.58 -20.36
N ASN A 46 -4.11 -12.98 -20.86
CA ASN A 46 -4.36 -13.01 -22.30
C ASN A 46 -4.56 -11.58 -22.85
N GLU A 47 -4.65 -11.43 -24.17
CA GLU A 47 -4.75 -10.11 -24.82
C GLU A 47 -5.87 -9.23 -24.26
N HIS A 48 -7.07 -9.79 -24.06
CA HIS A 48 -8.22 -9.06 -23.52
C HIS A 48 -8.06 -8.70 -22.03
N GLU A 49 -7.42 -9.58 -21.25
CA GLU A 49 -7.14 -9.33 -19.84
C GLU A 49 -6.00 -8.32 -19.64
N ALA A 50 -5.05 -8.28 -20.57
CA ALA A 50 -3.91 -7.37 -20.57
C ALA A 50 -4.28 -5.94 -20.99
N GLU A 51 -5.44 -5.76 -21.63
CA GLU A 51 -5.97 -4.46 -22.01
C GLU A 51 -6.05 -3.53 -20.77
N LEU A 52 -5.37 -2.39 -20.85
CA LEU A 52 -5.37 -1.37 -19.81
C LEU A 52 -6.71 -0.65 -19.78
N LEU A 53 -7.28 -0.56 -18.59
CA LEU A 53 -8.43 0.30 -18.34
C LEU A 53 -7.97 1.77 -18.32
N SER A 54 -8.91 2.73 -18.28
CA SER A 54 -8.61 4.16 -18.15
C SER A 54 -7.67 4.47 -16.99
N GLY A 55 -7.77 3.70 -15.91
CA GLY A 55 -6.89 3.81 -14.77
C GLY A 55 -5.50 3.20 -14.94
N GLY A 56 -5.10 2.71 -16.12
CA GLY A 56 -3.80 2.07 -16.38
C GLY A 56 -3.56 0.73 -15.66
N ILE A 57 -4.62 0.14 -15.09
CA ILE A 57 -4.60 -1.22 -14.54
C ILE A 57 -5.16 -2.17 -15.61
N PRO A 58 -4.49 -3.32 -15.90
CA PRO A 58 -5.05 -4.35 -16.76
C PRO A 58 -6.40 -4.84 -16.26
N ARG A 59 -7.36 -5.05 -17.18
CA ARG A 59 -8.69 -5.60 -16.87
C ARG A 59 -8.63 -6.89 -16.05
N GLY A 60 -7.70 -7.77 -16.40
CA GLY A 60 -7.46 -9.04 -15.72
C GLY A 60 -7.02 -8.86 -14.27
N HIS A 61 -6.19 -7.86 -13.97
CA HIS A 61 -5.74 -7.57 -12.61
C HIS A 61 -6.90 -7.11 -11.74
N LYS A 62 -7.76 -6.22 -12.25
CA LYS A 62 -8.97 -5.78 -11.53
C LYS A 62 -9.92 -6.96 -11.27
N THR A 63 -10.09 -7.83 -12.27
CA THR A 63 -10.91 -9.04 -12.15
C THR A 63 -10.36 -9.99 -11.09
N LEU A 64 -9.05 -10.26 -11.10
CA LEU A 64 -8.38 -11.11 -10.11
C LEU A 64 -8.50 -10.53 -8.69
N THR A 65 -8.22 -9.24 -8.53
CA THR A 65 -8.30 -8.55 -7.23
C THR A 65 -9.70 -8.67 -6.64
N SER A 66 -10.74 -8.47 -7.46
CA SER A 66 -12.14 -8.67 -7.02
C SER A 66 -12.43 -10.13 -6.70
N ALA A 67 -11.98 -11.07 -7.55
CA ALA A 67 -12.25 -12.50 -7.39
C ALA A 67 -11.62 -13.10 -6.11
N THR A 68 -10.54 -12.51 -5.58
CA THR A 68 -9.94 -12.94 -4.30
C THR A 68 -10.91 -12.86 -3.11
N ALA A 69 -12.00 -12.07 -3.21
CA ALA A 69 -13.06 -12.07 -2.20
C ALA A 69 -13.72 -13.45 -2.04
N LYS A 70 -13.72 -14.30 -3.09
CA LYS A 70 -14.20 -15.69 -3.01
C LYS A 70 -13.36 -16.52 -2.03
N LEU A 71 -12.04 -16.34 -2.05
CA LEU A 71 -11.11 -17.04 -1.14
C LEU A 71 -11.35 -16.63 0.32
N VAL A 72 -11.66 -15.35 0.55
CA VAL A 72 -12.01 -14.84 1.89
C VAL A 72 -13.34 -15.43 2.36
N LYS A 73 -14.35 -15.45 1.49
CA LYS A 73 -15.67 -16.04 1.81
C LYS A 73 -15.58 -17.54 2.11
N ALA A 74 -14.69 -18.26 1.44
CA ALA A 74 -14.40 -19.67 1.70
C ALA A 74 -13.59 -19.90 2.99
N GLY A 75 -13.10 -18.85 3.64
CA GLY A 75 -12.25 -18.95 4.83
C GLY A 75 -10.81 -19.38 4.52
N TRP A 76 -10.39 -19.34 3.25
CA TRP A 76 -9.06 -19.80 2.80
C TRP A 76 -8.00 -18.69 2.86
N LEU A 77 -8.45 -17.44 2.85
CA LEU A 77 -7.61 -16.25 2.83
C LEU A 77 -8.10 -15.24 3.85
N ILE A 78 -7.19 -14.70 4.65
CA ILE A 78 -7.43 -13.55 5.52
C ILE A 78 -6.69 -12.35 4.93
N LYS A 79 -7.42 -11.26 4.68
CA LYS A 79 -6.86 -9.98 4.25
C LYS A 79 -6.69 -9.08 5.47
N GLY A 80 -5.45 -8.85 5.88
CA GLY A 80 -5.10 -7.99 7.01
C GLY A 80 -4.37 -6.72 6.59
N ARG A 81 -4.23 -5.79 7.54
CA ARG A 81 -3.45 -4.56 7.34
C ARG A 81 -1.98 -4.85 7.05
N SER A 82 -1.39 -5.86 7.67
CA SER A 82 0.02 -6.24 7.47
C SER A 82 0.28 -7.04 6.20
N GLY A 83 -0.76 -7.47 5.48
CA GLY A 83 -0.62 -8.31 4.30
C GLY A 83 -1.74 -9.34 4.18
N TRP A 84 -1.53 -10.30 3.28
CA TRP A 84 -2.45 -11.42 3.09
C TRP A 84 -1.90 -12.65 3.81
N THR A 85 -2.77 -13.38 4.49
CA THR A 85 -2.41 -14.59 5.23
C THR A 85 -3.31 -15.73 4.80
N ILE A 86 -2.71 -16.86 4.44
CA ILE A 86 -3.46 -18.08 4.14
C ILE A 86 -3.83 -18.80 5.44
N THR A 87 -5.04 -19.35 5.51
CA THR A 87 -5.48 -20.17 6.64
C THR A 87 -5.01 -21.62 6.48
N GLU A 88 -5.11 -22.41 7.54
CA GLU A 88 -4.82 -23.84 7.45
C GLU A 88 -5.74 -24.55 6.44
N ASP A 89 -7.03 -24.20 6.42
CA ASP A 89 -7.99 -24.67 5.42
C ASP A 89 -7.61 -24.23 4.00
N GLY A 90 -7.11 -23.00 3.83
CA GLY A 90 -6.60 -22.52 2.55
C GLY A 90 -5.39 -23.32 2.05
N MET A 91 -4.46 -23.68 2.96
CA MET A 91 -3.35 -24.56 2.61
C MET A 91 -3.82 -25.97 2.27
N ARG A 92 -4.81 -26.52 2.99
CA ARG A 92 -5.41 -27.82 2.66
C ARG A 92 -6.14 -27.77 1.32
N ALA A 93 -6.79 -26.66 0.99
CA ALA A 93 -7.50 -26.48 -0.29
C ALA A 93 -6.57 -26.64 -1.50
N THR A 94 -5.29 -26.24 -1.40
CA THR A 94 -4.33 -26.41 -2.51
C THR A 94 -4.02 -27.88 -2.80
N VAL A 95 -4.19 -28.76 -1.81
CA VAL A 95 -4.03 -30.22 -1.91
C VAL A 95 -5.35 -30.89 -2.29
N ALA A 96 -6.46 -30.49 -1.67
CA ALA A 96 -7.78 -31.06 -1.91
C ALA A 96 -8.28 -30.81 -3.35
N PHE A 97 -7.93 -29.66 -3.93
CA PHE A 97 -8.37 -29.23 -5.25
C PHE A 97 -7.15 -28.90 -6.13
N PRO A 98 -6.44 -29.93 -6.63
CA PRO A 98 -5.17 -29.75 -7.34
C PRO A 98 -5.34 -29.15 -8.74
N ASP A 99 -6.50 -29.36 -9.36
CA ASP A 99 -6.83 -28.86 -10.69
C ASP A 99 -7.75 -27.64 -10.66
N ALA A 100 -7.70 -26.83 -11.73
CA ALA A 100 -8.44 -25.58 -11.79
C ALA A 100 -9.96 -25.79 -11.78
N ASP A 101 -10.44 -26.91 -12.31
CA ASP A 101 -11.88 -27.19 -12.44
C ASP A 101 -12.48 -27.62 -11.09
N SER A 102 -11.81 -28.52 -10.36
CA SER A 102 -12.21 -28.91 -9.00
C SER A 102 -12.11 -27.72 -8.04
N PHE A 103 -11.09 -26.88 -8.18
CA PHE A 103 -10.94 -25.66 -7.40
C PHE A 103 -12.05 -24.64 -7.68
N ALA A 104 -12.38 -24.41 -8.96
CA ALA A 104 -13.46 -23.51 -9.35
C ALA A 104 -14.82 -24.02 -8.83
N ALA A 105 -15.10 -25.32 -9.02
CA ALA A 105 -16.32 -25.95 -8.55
C ALA A 105 -16.46 -25.85 -7.02
N ALA A 106 -15.39 -26.10 -6.27
CA ALA A 106 -15.39 -25.97 -4.82
C ALA A 106 -15.66 -24.53 -4.36
N LEU A 107 -15.02 -23.53 -4.98
CA LEU A 107 -15.25 -22.12 -4.66
C LEU A 107 -16.66 -21.65 -4.99
N ASP A 108 -17.21 -22.06 -6.13
CA ASP A 108 -18.53 -21.63 -6.56
C ASP A 108 -19.65 -22.33 -5.78
N ALA A 109 -19.46 -23.62 -5.44
CA ALA A 109 -20.39 -24.36 -4.60
C ALA A 109 -20.25 -24.05 -3.10
N GLY A 110 -19.17 -23.38 -2.69
CA GLY A 110 -18.84 -23.18 -1.27
C GLY A 110 -18.55 -24.50 -0.54
N THR A 111 -17.94 -25.46 -1.24
CA THR A 111 -17.62 -26.77 -0.68
C THR A 111 -16.54 -26.63 0.41
N PRO A 112 -16.79 -27.10 1.64
CA PRO A 112 -15.78 -27.09 2.69
C PRO A 112 -14.62 -28.01 2.31
N VAL A 113 -13.41 -27.65 2.72
CA VAL A 113 -12.23 -28.50 2.53
C VAL A 113 -12.38 -29.75 3.41
N PRO A 114 -12.17 -30.97 2.88
CA PRO A 114 -12.26 -32.18 3.69
C PRO A 114 -11.29 -32.13 4.88
N ALA A 115 -11.77 -32.41 6.09
CA ALA A 115 -10.98 -32.32 7.32
C ALA A 115 -9.79 -33.31 7.37
N ASP A 116 -9.86 -34.40 6.58
CA ASP A 116 -8.79 -35.39 6.47
C ASP A 116 -7.69 -34.99 5.47
N THR A 117 -7.87 -33.89 4.73
CA THR A 117 -6.82 -33.41 3.81
C THR A 117 -5.63 -32.89 4.61
N PRO A 118 -4.41 -33.41 4.37
CA PRO A 118 -3.23 -32.96 5.08
C PRO A 118 -2.85 -31.53 4.70
N VAL A 119 -2.29 -30.80 5.65
CA VAL A 119 -1.64 -29.51 5.37
C VAL A 119 -0.37 -29.77 4.56
N PRO A 120 -0.16 -29.10 3.42
CA PRO A 120 1.02 -29.30 2.60
C PRO A 120 2.29 -28.83 3.35
N THR A 121 3.29 -29.70 3.41
CA THR A 121 4.59 -29.42 4.01
C THR A 121 5.60 -28.91 2.99
N ALA A 122 6.49 -28.02 3.42
CA ALA A 122 7.56 -27.50 2.60
C ALA A 122 8.42 -28.65 2.03
N PRO A 123 8.71 -28.65 0.72
CA PRO A 123 9.70 -29.57 0.14
C PRO A 123 11.06 -29.42 0.83
N GLU A 124 11.83 -30.50 0.96
CA GLU A 124 13.18 -30.43 1.54
C GLU A 124 14.06 -29.46 0.75
N GLY A 125 14.68 -28.50 1.45
CA GLY A 125 15.51 -27.47 0.83
C GLY A 125 14.73 -26.42 0.03
N PHE A 126 13.42 -26.28 0.26
CA PHE A 126 12.62 -25.25 -0.41
C PHE A 126 13.19 -23.85 -0.16
N VAL A 127 13.46 -23.15 -1.26
CA VAL A 127 13.75 -21.72 -1.30
C VAL A 127 12.72 -21.12 -2.23
N ARG A 128 11.96 -20.11 -1.76
CA ARG A 128 10.95 -19.50 -2.62
C ARG A 128 11.61 -18.91 -3.86
N PRO A 129 11.15 -19.25 -5.08
CA PRO A 129 11.61 -18.58 -6.28
C PRO A 129 11.10 -17.14 -6.24
N VAL A 130 11.95 -16.19 -5.86
CA VAL A 130 11.61 -14.77 -5.96
C VAL A 130 11.56 -14.44 -7.45
N SER A 131 10.36 -14.18 -7.98
CA SER A 131 10.20 -13.75 -9.37
C SER A 131 11.13 -12.56 -9.66
N ALA A 132 11.90 -12.64 -10.75
CA ALA A 132 12.92 -11.67 -11.14
C ALA A 132 12.40 -10.23 -11.35
N ALA A 133 11.08 -10.00 -11.32
CA ALA A 133 10.50 -8.67 -11.22
C ALA A 133 10.84 -7.96 -9.89
N ALA A 134 11.23 -8.70 -8.85
CA ALA A 134 11.79 -8.15 -7.61
C ALA A 134 13.32 -8.06 -7.61
N ALA A 135 14.01 -8.69 -8.57
CA ALA A 135 15.47 -8.82 -8.60
C ALA A 135 16.19 -7.72 -9.40
N THR A 136 15.48 -6.71 -9.95
CA THR A 136 16.10 -5.52 -10.57
C THR A 136 16.32 -4.37 -9.59
N LEU A 137 16.36 -4.65 -8.29
CA LEU A 137 16.71 -3.71 -7.22
C LEU A 137 18.09 -3.97 -6.61
N GLU A 138 19.03 -4.53 -7.36
CA GLU A 138 20.45 -4.31 -7.07
C GLU A 138 20.89 -3.04 -7.82
N VAL A 139 21.02 -1.95 -7.07
CA VAL A 139 21.83 -0.80 -7.49
C VAL A 139 23.22 -1.36 -7.79
N PRO A 140 23.74 -1.29 -9.04
CA PRO A 140 25.08 -1.77 -9.29
C PRO A 140 26.04 -0.93 -8.46
N ALA A 141 26.68 -1.59 -7.50
CA ALA A 141 27.80 -1.07 -6.76
C ALA A 141 28.80 -0.52 -7.78
N LYS A 142 29.12 0.75 -7.61
CA LYS A 142 30.04 1.53 -8.41
C LYS A 142 31.35 0.77 -8.57
N GLU A 143 31.56 0.18 -9.74
CA GLU A 143 32.77 -0.54 -10.10
C GLU A 143 33.93 0.46 -10.17
N GLU A 144 34.85 0.36 -9.20
CA GLU A 144 36.09 1.14 -9.15
C GLU A 144 37.04 0.69 -10.28
N ALA A 145 37.21 1.52 -11.30
CA ALA A 145 38.32 1.42 -12.24
C ALA A 145 39.63 2.03 -11.63
N PRO A 146 40.81 1.51 -11.99
CA PRO A 146 41.98 1.52 -11.10
C PRO A 146 42.81 2.82 -11.12
N LYS A 147 43.40 3.11 -9.96
CA LYS A 147 44.34 4.22 -9.70
C LYS A 147 45.61 4.12 -10.56
N LYS A 148 45.94 5.18 -11.30
CA LYS A 148 47.32 5.54 -11.71
C LYS A 148 47.81 6.79 -10.97
N THR A 149 48.69 6.52 -10.02
CA THR A 149 49.83 7.29 -9.47
C THR A 149 49.99 8.80 -9.72
N ALA A 150 49.96 9.54 -8.59
CA ALA A 150 50.94 10.52 -8.09
C ALA A 150 51.16 11.88 -8.80
N ARG A 151 50.80 12.98 -8.12
CA ARG A 151 51.72 13.81 -7.29
C ARG A 151 51.04 15.06 -6.68
N LYS A 152 51.27 15.23 -5.37
CA LYS A 152 51.45 16.48 -4.57
C LYS A 152 50.40 17.61 -4.64
N ALA A 153 49.68 17.74 -3.52
CA ALA A 153 49.07 18.95 -2.95
C ALA A 153 50.12 20.08 -2.67
N PRO A 154 49.78 21.31 -2.21
CA PRO A 154 48.52 21.66 -1.55
C PRO A 154 47.94 23.09 -1.74
N ALA A 155 46.73 23.22 -1.19
CA ALA A 155 46.24 24.33 -0.37
C ALA A 155 45.47 25.50 -1.02
N LYS A 156 44.20 25.56 -0.58
CA LYS A 156 43.45 26.76 -0.16
C LYS A 156 42.84 27.62 -1.27
N LYS A 157 41.62 27.21 -1.69
CA LYS A 157 40.39 28.04 -1.64
C LYS A 157 39.25 27.30 -2.35
N ALA A 158 38.58 26.37 -1.66
CA ALA A 158 37.21 25.90 -1.97
C ALA A 158 36.64 24.95 -0.90
N ALA A 159 37.21 24.93 0.31
CA ALA A 159 36.77 24.10 1.44
C ALA A 159 36.21 24.94 2.60
N SER A 160 35.59 26.10 2.29
CA SER A 160 34.96 26.96 3.30
C SER A 160 33.50 27.32 3.02
N ALA A 161 32.81 26.58 2.14
CA ALA A 161 31.37 26.75 1.91
C ALA A 161 30.51 25.54 2.33
N VAL A 162 31.10 24.38 2.61
CA VAL A 162 30.36 23.15 3.01
C VAL A 162 30.41 22.88 4.53
N GLY A 163 31.17 23.67 5.30
CA GLY A 163 31.18 23.62 6.77
C GLY A 163 30.17 24.55 7.46
N LYS A 164 29.40 25.37 6.71
CA LYS A 164 28.52 26.41 7.28
C LYS A 164 27.02 26.09 7.22
N ALA A 165 26.62 24.95 6.67
CA ALA A 165 25.22 24.48 6.68
C ALA A 165 24.95 23.36 7.72
N ALA A 166 25.99 22.85 8.39
CA ALA A 166 25.86 21.82 9.42
C ALA A 166 25.90 22.36 10.87
N LYS A 167 25.84 23.69 11.06
CA LYS A 167 25.80 24.34 12.40
C LYS A 167 24.70 25.41 12.51
N ALA A 168 23.55 25.16 11.87
CA ALA A 168 22.35 25.99 11.99
C ALA A 168 21.06 25.18 12.25
N ILE A 169 21.17 23.85 12.38
CA ILE A 169 20.03 22.95 12.63
C ILE A 169 20.04 22.41 14.08
N GLU A 170 21.10 22.67 14.84
CA GLU A 170 21.25 22.20 16.24
C GLU A 170 21.00 23.30 17.30
N ASP A 171 20.57 24.51 16.90
CA ASP A 171 20.30 25.64 17.83
C ASP A 171 18.86 26.19 17.72
N ALA A 172 17.91 25.37 17.23
CA ALA A 172 16.49 25.74 17.16
C ALA A 172 15.54 24.72 17.82
N VAL A 173 16.07 23.71 18.51
CA VAL A 173 15.28 22.63 19.15
C VAL A 173 15.08 22.82 20.67
N GLU A 174 15.64 23.86 21.31
CA GLU A 174 15.51 24.00 22.77
C GLU A 174 14.40 24.92 23.35
N PRO A 175 13.67 25.81 22.63
CA PRO A 175 12.64 26.62 23.31
C PRO A 175 11.20 26.07 23.27
N VAL A 176 10.82 25.11 22.40
CA VAL A 176 9.41 24.64 22.30
C VAL A 176 9.05 23.53 23.29
N VAL A 177 10.02 22.89 23.96
CA VAL A 177 9.74 21.94 25.06
C VAL A 177 9.42 22.68 26.38
N LYS A 178 9.67 24.00 26.46
CA LYS A 178 9.42 24.82 27.66
C LYS A 178 8.11 25.61 27.64
N ALA A 179 7.43 25.70 26.49
CA ALA A 179 6.14 26.40 26.35
C ALA A 179 4.91 25.50 26.60
N VAL A 180 5.01 24.19 26.41
CA VAL A 180 3.90 23.23 26.67
C VAL A 180 3.74 22.85 28.15
N ARG A 181 4.70 23.20 29.02
CA ARG A 181 4.65 22.89 30.47
C ARG A 181 4.28 24.05 31.40
N LYS A 182 4.00 25.26 30.87
CA LYS A 182 3.63 26.44 31.68
C LYS A 182 2.13 26.82 31.64
N GLY A 183 1.29 26.01 30.99
CA GLY A 183 -0.16 26.23 30.89
C GLY A 183 -1.01 25.45 31.91
N LYS A 184 -0.40 24.65 32.79
CA LYS A 184 -1.14 23.84 33.77
C LYS A 184 -0.57 24.08 35.17
N ALA A 185 -1.46 24.50 36.07
CA ALA A 185 -1.30 24.67 37.53
C ALA A 185 -0.76 26.03 38.04
N SER A 186 -1.68 26.96 38.31
CA SER A 186 -1.73 27.69 39.60
C SER A 186 -3.08 28.39 39.75
N ALA A 187 -4.03 27.71 40.40
CA ALA A 187 -5.10 28.35 41.16
C ALA A 187 -5.72 27.31 42.12
N LYS A 188 -5.21 27.29 43.36
CA LYS A 188 -5.80 26.76 44.60
C LYS A 188 -5.15 27.62 45.70
N ASP A 189 -5.78 28.15 46.73
CA ASP A 189 -7.12 28.11 47.30
C ASP A 189 -7.25 29.39 48.14
N LYS A 190 -8.44 30.00 48.22
CA LYS A 190 -8.89 30.71 49.44
C LYS A 190 -10.39 30.53 49.57
N ALA A 191 -10.78 29.86 50.64
CA ALA A 191 -12.15 29.55 51.01
C ALA A 191 -12.87 30.77 51.61
N ALA A 192 -14.17 30.92 51.29
CA ALA A 192 -15.24 31.19 52.27
C ALA A 192 -16.64 31.20 51.61
N ALA A 193 -17.58 30.52 52.28
CA ALA A 193 -19.05 30.66 52.28
C ALA A 193 -19.90 30.13 51.10
N ALA A 194 -20.83 29.24 51.45
CA ALA A 194 -21.92 28.63 50.66
C ALA A 194 -23.24 29.48 50.76
N PRO A 195 -24.44 29.04 50.31
CA PRO A 195 -24.86 27.97 49.36
C PRO A 195 -25.96 28.42 48.32
N ALA A 196 -26.58 27.46 47.60
CA ALA A 196 -27.83 27.48 46.77
C ALA A 196 -27.61 27.57 45.24
N ALA A 197 -28.26 26.82 44.33
CA ALA A 197 -29.34 25.82 44.35
C ALA A 197 -29.36 25.05 42.99
N GLU A 198 -29.86 23.79 42.99
CA GLU A 198 -30.80 23.14 42.01
C GLU A 198 -30.47 23.12 40.48
N THR A 199 -30.76 22.14 39.61
CA THR A 199 -31.23 20.73 39.61
C THR A 199 -31.07 20.23 38.14
N SER A 200 -30.74 18.94 37.96
CA SER A 200 -30.98 18.01 36.82
C SER A 200 -31.46 18.50 35.43
N ALA A 201 -30.77 18.05 34.37
CA ALA A 201 -31.41 17.42 33.20
C ALA A 201 -30.38 16.61 32.38
N ALA A 202 -30.68 15.33 32.19
CA ALA A 202 -29.91 14.40 31.38
C ALA A 202 -29.95 14.76 29.89
N THR A 203 -28.84 14.56 29.19
CA THR A 203 -28.80 14.45 27.73
C THR A 203 -27.78 13.38 27.40
N GLU A 204 -28.27 12.18 27.07
CA GLU A 204 -27.43 11.13 26.50
C GLU A 204 -27.04 11.51 25.07
N PRO A 205 -25.76 11.46 24.69
CA PRO A 205 -25.39 11.52 23.29
C PRO A 205 -25.57 10.14 22.66
N PHE A 206 -26.50 10.10 21.72
CA PHE A 206 -26.72 9.11 20.66
C PHE A 206 -25.43 8.38 20.20
N GLU A 207 -25.39 7.06 20.44
CA GLU A 207 -24.41 6.13 19.87
C GLU A 207 -24.73 5.93 18.37
N GLY A 208 -23.96 6.58 17.50
CA GLY A 208 -23.91 6.23 16.07
C GLY A 208 -23.24 4.86 15.89
N PRO A 209 -23.47 4.15 14.77
CA PRO A 209 -22.89 2.83 14.56
C PRO A 209 -21.36 2.89 14.61
N ASP A 210 -20.76 2.01 15.40
CA ASP A 210 -19.32 1.75 15.44
C ASP A 210 -18.82 1.33 14.04
N VAL A 211 -18.44 2.32 13.24
CA VAL A 211 -17.59 2.10 12.08
C VAL A 211 -16.23 1.79 12.66
N GLU A 212 -15.74 0.57 12.49
CA GLU A 212 -14.41 0.14 12.90
C GLU A 212 -13.37 1.05 12.22
N THR A 213 -12.98 2.13 12.90
CA THR A 213 -12.07 3.14 12.35
C THR A 213 -10.66 2.56 12.35
N LEU A 214 -10.23 2.06 11.20
CA LEU A 214 -8.84 1.69 10.99
C LEU A 214 -7.97 2.94 11.28
N PRO A 215 -6.79 2.78 11.91
CA PRO A 215 -5.87 3.89 12.08
C PRO A 215 -5.46 4.40 10.68
N GLN A 216 -5.88 5.62 10.37
CA GLN A 216 -5.57 6.28 9.10
C GLN A 216 -4.22 7.00 9.20
N PRO A 217 -3.45 7.11 8.11
CA PRO A 217 -2.27 7.95 8.07
C PRO A 217 -2.64 9.43 8.29
N GLU A 218 -1.69 10.23 8.75
CA GLU A 218 -1.92 11.66 8.98
C GLU A 218 -2.18 12.39 7.65
N ALA A 219 -1.50 11.97 6.59
CA ALA A 219 -1.63 12.55 5.27
C ALA A 219 -1.37 11.51 4.18
N VAL A 220 -2.04 11.67 3.05
CA VAL A 220 -1.83 10.85 1.84
C VAL A 220 -1.60 11.80 0.68
N ALA A 221 -0.45 11.67 0.04
CA ALA A 221 -0.08 12.47 -1.12
C ALA A 221 -0.18 11.65 -2.40
N LEU A 222 -0.76 12.26 -3.42
CA LEU A 222 -0.73 11.80 -4.79
C LEU A 222 0.46 12.46 -5.49
N ALA A 223 1.56 11.72 -5.64
CA ALA A 223 2.81 12.22 -6.19
C ALA A 223 3.03 11.67 -7.60
N GLY A 224 2.99 12.54 -8.61
CA GLY A 224 3.21 12.15 -10.00
C GLY A 224 3.61 13.30 -10.92
N ASP A 225 3.55 13.02 -12.23
CA ASP A 225 3.95 13.94 -13.30
C ASP A 225 3.01 15.14 -13.47
N PHE A 226 1.84 15.09 -12.83
CA PHE A 226 0.82 16.14 -12.91
C PHE A 226 0.80 17.07 -11.68
N ASN A 227 1.68 16.90 -10.69
CA ASN A 227 1.62 17.73 -9.48
C ASN A 227 1.81 19.22 -9.79
N THR A 228 2.66 19.56 -10.76
CA THR A 228 2.79 20.94 -11.26
C THR A 228 1.52 21.47 -11.92
N ILE A 229 0.73 20.60 -12.58
CA ILE A 229 -0.59 20.95 -13.12
C ILE A 229 -1.58 21.24 -11.99
N LEU A 230 -1.45 20.54 -10.85
CA LEU A 230 -2.23 20.80 -9.63
C LEU A 230 -1.82 22.07 -8.88
N GLY A 231 -0.73 22.72 -9.29
CA GLY A 231 -0.18 23.92 -8.66
C GLY A 231 0.99 23.67 -7.72
N ALA A 232 1.48 22.43 -7.58
CA ALA A 232 2.66 22.16 -6.77
C ALA A 232 3.93 22.77 -7.42
N PRO A 233 4.94 23.18 -6.62
CA PRO A 233 6.19 23.73 -7.15
C PRO A 233 7.00 22.77 -8.02
N GLU A 234 6.87 21.46 -7.79
CA GLU A 234 7.60 20.41 -8.52
C GLU A 234 6.78 19.11 -8.60
N ASN A 235 7.11 18.28 -9.59
CA ASN A 235 6.56 16.94 -9.73
C ASN A 235 7.18 15.97 -8.72
N TRP A 236 6.49 14.86 -8.41
CA TRP A 236 7.01 13.82 -7.50
C TRP A 236 7.34 14.28 -6.08
N ALA A 237 6.63 15.30 -5.61
CA ALA A 237 6.88 15.91 -4.31
C ALA A 237 5.66 15.73 -3.37
N PRO A 238 5.67 14.70 -2.50
CA PRO A 238 4.57 14.38 -1.61
C PRO A 238 4.47 15.32 -0.40
N GLN A 239 5.44 16.20 -0.18
CA GLN A 239 5.44 17.15 0.92
C GLN A 239 4.48 18.33 0.73
N TYR A 240 4.11 18.63 -0.51
CA TYR A 240 3.29 19.79 -0.85
C TYR A 240 1.81 19.54 -0.60
N ASP A 241 1.10 20.60 -0.18
CA ASP A 241 -0.32 20.53 0.14
C ASP A 241 -1.16 20.29 -1.13
N GLU A 242 -0.72 20.80 -2.28
CA GLU A 242 -1.36 20.61 -3.57
C GLU A 242 -1.38 19.13 -4.01
N ALA A 243 -0.43 18.32 -3.53
CA ALA A 243 -0.39 16.89 -3.79
C ALA A 243 -1.29 16.08 -2.84
N GLN A 244 -1.74 16.65 -1.70
CA GLN A 244 -2.48 15.90 -0.69
C GLN A 244 -3.88 15.52 -1.16
N MET A 245 -4.29 14.31 -0.80
CA MET A 245 -5.63 13.78 -0.95
C MET A 245 -6.48 14.18 0.26
N GLU A 246 -7.79 14.28 0.06
CA GLU A 246 -8.75 14.54 1.13
C GLU A 246 -9.31 13.22 1.66
N PHE A 247 -9.37 13.07 2.99
CA PHE A 247 -9.94 11.89 3.60
C PHE A 247 -11.46 11.99 3.72
N ASP A 248 -12.17 11.00 3.17
CA ASP A 248 -13.60 10.83 3.34
C ASP A 248 -13.88 9.86 4.49
N PHE A 249 -14.36 10.40 5.62
CA PHE A 249 -14.65 9.62 6.83
C PHE A 249 -15.78 8.59 6.65
N LEU A 250 -16.75 8.85 5.76
CA LEU A 250 -17.88 7.94 5.54
C LEU A 250 -17.45 6.72 4.74
N ASP A 251 -16.69 6.96 3.66
CA ASP A 251 -16.23 5.88 2.77
C ASP A 251 -14.90 5.23 3.25
N GLN A 252 -14.21 5.83 4.23
CA GLN A 252 -12.85 5.46 4.65
C GLN A 252 -11.85 5.46 3.47
N LEU A 253 -12.02 6.41 2.54
CA LEU A 253 -11.22 6.54 1.33
C LEU A 253 -10.55 7.91 1.25
N TRP A 254 -9.30 7.93 0.81
CA TRP A 254 -8.61 9.14 0.41
C TRP A 254 -8.95 9.46 -1.04
N LYS A 255 -9.37 10.68 -1.34
CA LYS A 255 -9.85 11.09 -2.66
C LYS A 255 -9.12 12.35 -3.10
N LYS A 256 -8.75 12.39 -4.38
CA LYS A 256 -8.30 13.63 -5.03
C LYS A 256 -8.89 13.73 -6.41
N SER A 257 -9.53 14.87 -6.67
CA SER A 257 -10.06 15.19 -8.00
C SER A 257 -9.17 16.24 -8.65
N ALA A 258 -8.87 16.04 -9.92
CA ALA A 258 -8.03 16.92 -10.70
C ALA A 258 -8.58 17.06 -12.11
N GLU A 259 -8.36 18.20 -12.74
CA GLU A 259 -8.63 18.39 -14.16
C GLU A 259 -7.31 18.24 -14.91
N LEU A 260 -7.18 17.13 -15.65
CA LEU A 260 -5.95 16.78 -16.34
C LEU A 260 -6.16 16.86 -17.85
N PRO A 261 -5.20 17.42 -18.61
CA PRO A 261 -5.18 17.29 -20.07
C PRO A 261 -5.15 15.83 -20.53
N ALA A 262 -5.46 15.58 -21.80
CA ALA A 262 -5.28 14.27 -22.40
C ALA A 262 -3.79 13.92 -22.43
N GLY A 263 -3.43 12.73 -21.96
CA GLY A 263 -2.02 12.34 -21.88
C GLY A 263 -1.77 11.07 -21.09
N PHE A 264 -0.49 10.73 -21.03
CA PHE A 264 0.05 9.64 -20.24
C PHE A 264 0.73 10.22 -19.02
N TYR A 265 0.30 9.80 -17.84
CA TYR A 265 0.85 10.25 -16.57
C TYR A 265 1.29 9.05 -15.75
N THR A 266 2.32 9.25 -14.93
CA THR A 266 2.70 8.28 -13.92
C THR A 266 2.65 8.89 -12.52
N PHE A 267 2.27 8.09 -11.53
CA PHE A 267 2.16 8.54 -10.14
C PHE A 267 2.35 7.41 -9.12
N LYS A 268 2.49 7.79 -7.86
CA LYS A 268 2.47 6.92 -6.68
C LYS A 268 1.67 7.57 -5.55
N ILE A 269 1.25 6.74 -4.60
CA ILE A 269 0.67 7.20 -3.33
C ILE A 269 1.76 7.20 -2.28
N ALA A 270 1.96 8.31 -1.60
CA ALA A 270 2.97 8.46 -0.55
C ALA A 270 2.29 8.83 0.77
N LEU A 271 2.69 8.22 1.88
CA LEU A 271 2.08 8.46 3.19
C LEU A 271 2.87 9.46 4.04
N ASN A 272 2.14 10.19 4.87
CA ASN A 272 2.67 11.12 5.87
C ASN A 272 3.64 12.15 5.26
N ARG A 273 3.31 12.69 4.09
CA ARG A 273 4.11 13.70 3.36
C ARG A 273 5.56 13.25 3.10
N SER A 274 5.80 11.95 3.01
CA SER A 274 7.14 11.37 2.88
C SER A 274 7.15 10.17 1.94
N TRP A 275 8.34 9.78 1.47
CA TRP A 275 8.52 8.56 0.68
C TRP A 275 8.79 7.30 1.51
N THR A 276 8.82 7.42 2.85
CA THR A 276 9.12 6.29 3.75
C THR A 276 8.14 5.14 3.59
N GLU A 277 6.87 5.44 3.34
CA GLU A 277 5.87 4.46 2.98
C GLU A 277 5.13 4.95 1.74
N ASN A 278 5.27 4.21 0.65
CA ASN A 278 4.63 4.53 -0.61
C ASN A 278 4.11 3.27 -1.31
N TYR A 279 3.06 3.48 -2.10
CA TYR A 279 2.35 2.44 -2.83
C TYR A 279 2.31 2.81 -4.31
N GLY A 280 2.87 1.90 -5.12
CA GLY A 280 2.90 2.00 -6.57
C GLY A 280 1.74 1.29 -7.26
N ALA A 281 1.95 0.88 -8.51
CA ALA A 281 1.01 0.06 -9.26
C ALA A 281 0.59 -1.17 -8.43
N PHE A 282 -0.70 -1.48 -8.52
CA PHE A 282 -1.32 -2.60 -7.81
C PHE A 282 -1.25 -2.50 -6.28
N GLY A 283 -1.01 -1.31 -5.72
CA GLY A 283 -0.93 -1.12 -4.27
C GLY A 283 0.31 -1.74 -3.63
N THR A 284 1.35 -2.01 -4.42
CA THR A 284 2.59 -2.65 -3.95
C THR A 284 3.45 -1.65 -3.19
N PHE A 285 3.86 -1.99 -1.97
CA PHE A 285 4.81 -1.20 -1.18
C PHE A 285 6.13 -1.06 -1.95
N ASP A 286 6.64 0.17 -2.10
CA ASP A 286 7.80 0.48 -2.92
C ASP A 286 7.70 -0.05 -4.37
N GLY A 287 6.47 -0.28 -4.85
CA GLY A 287 6.21 -0.88 -6.15
C GLY A 287 6.56 0.01 -7.35
N PRO A 288 6.40 -0.50 -8.59
CA PRO A 288 6.55 0.30 -9.80
C PRO A 288 5.54 1.46 -9.86
N ASN A 289 5.76 2.47 -10.70
CA ASN A 289 4.85 3.61 -10.83
C ASN A 289 3.48 3.17 -11.37
N HIS A 290 2.41 3.83 -10.93
CA HIS A 290 1.09 3.65 -11.49
C HIS A 290 0.97 4.44 -12.79
N GLU A 291 0.59 3.76 -13.88
CA GLU A 291 0.32 4.40 -15.17
C GLU A 291 -1.12 4.90 -15.21
N LEU A 292 -1.35 6.06 -15.83
CA LEU A 292 -2.67 6.66 -16.03
C LEU A 292 -2.78 7.13 -17.48
N HIS A 293 -3.70 6.52 -18.23
CA HIS A 293 -4.00 6.89 -19.61
C HIS A 293 -5.28 7.72 -19.61
N HIS A 294 -5.13 9.04 -19.68
CA HIS A 294 -6.26 9.95 -19.55
C HIS A 294 -6.66 10.56 -20.88
N ALA A 295 -7.95 10.53 -21.20
CA ALA A 295 -8.50 11.15 -22.40
C ALA A 295 -8.71 12.67 -22.27
N GLY A 296 -8.45 13.23 -21.09
CA GLY A 296 -8.66 14.64 -20.76
C GLY A 296 -9.95 14.87 -19.96
N GLY A 297 -9.94 15.90 -19.11
CA GLY A 297 -11.06 16.30 -18.26
C GLY A 297 -10.84 15.94 -16.79
N LYS A 298 -11.94 15.88 -16.02
CA LYS A 298 -11.89 15.58 -14.59
C LYS A 298 -11.59 14.10 -14.35
N VAL A 299 -10.61 13.83 -13.50
CA VAL A 299 -10.28 12.50 -12.98
C VAL A 299 -10.39 12.50 -11.46
N THR A 300 -10.94 11.45 -10.88
CA THR A 300 -10.97 11.25 -9.42
C THR A 300 -10.18 9.99 -9.08
N ILE A 301 -9.04 10.19 -8.42
CA ILE A 301 -8.21 9.11 -7.90
C ILE A 301 -8.59 8.85 -6.45
N ARG A 302 -8.76 7.58 -6.08
CA ARG A 302 -9.13 7.14 -4.74
C ARG A 302 -8.13 6.10 -4.24
N TYR A 303 -7.77 6.20 -2.96
CA TYR A 303 -6.90 5.27 -2.27
C TYR A 303 -7.60 4.72 -1.03
N ASN A 304 -7.62 3.39 -0.90
CA ASN A 304 -8.11 2.71 0.30
C ASN A 304 -6.91 2.23 1.14
N HIS A 305 -6.73 2.80 2.33
CA HIS A 305 -5.61 2.44 3.18
C HIS A 305 -5.68 1.00 3.72
N ALA A 306 -6.89 0.48 3.95
CA ALA A 306 -7.10 -0.88 4.46
C ALA A 306 -6.61 -1.96 3.49
N THR A 307 -6.93 -1.77 2.21
CA THR A 307 -6.64 -2.74 1.15
C THR A 307 -5.41 -2.38 0.33
N ARG A 308 -4.89 -1.15 0.50
CA ARG A 308 -3.88 -0.51 -0.36
C ARG A 308 -4.32 -0.35 -1.81
N ASP A 309 -5.61 -0.45 -2.07
CA ASP A 309 -6.16 -0.41 -3.42
C ASP A 309 -6.20 1.03 -3.94
N ILE A 310 -5.88 1.20 -5.23
CA ILE A 310 -5.88 2.48 -5.93
C ILE A 310 -6.89 2.36 -7.07
N THR A 311 -7.90 3.23 -7.06
CA THR A 311 -8.96 3.25 -8.08
C THR A 311 -9.07 4.63 -8.72
N ILE A 312 -9.37 4.65 -10.00
CA ILE A 312 -9.43 5.87 -10.81
C ILE A 312 -10.74 5.86 -11.58
N ASN A 313 -11.51 6.96 -11.45
CA ASN A 313 -12.82 7.14 -12.07
C ASN A 313 -12.92 8.49 -12.78
#